data_AF-A0A8C7KY45-F1
#
_entry.id   AF-A0A8C7KY45-F1
#
_cell.length_a   1.000
_cell.length_b   1.000
_cell.length_c   1.000
_cell.angle_alpha   90.00
_cell.angle_beta   90.00
_cell.angle_gamma   90.00
#
_symmetry.space_group_name_H-M   'P 1'
#
loop_
_entity.id
_entity.type
_entity.pdbx_description
1 polymer ?
#
loop_
_entity_poly.entity_id
_entity_poly.type
_entity_poly.pdbx_seq_one_letter_code
_entity_poly.pdbx_strand_id
1 'polypeptide(L)'
;MNAYMAYKVSTRTTLPMFRNRTFSVWRRFSDFLGLYEKLSVKHSLNGCIIPPPPEKSVVGMTKVKVGKDDSSSADFVERRRHLLPLLYSDFACTLPRAVGTHTLSGAGFLKMINRASDAVSKMTIKISDSDAWFDNKLQEVESEELQLRKLHAVVDSLVNHRKELCGNTAVFAKSMAMLGNSEDNTALSRALSQLAEVEDKMETLHQEQAASDFFILAELLADYIRLLGAVRGCFEQRMKTWQRWQEAQSTLQKKREVEAKLLWANKPDKLQQAKEEITEWEGKVTQYERDFDRISVTVRKEFLRFEKEKSNDFKSQIVKYLESLLQSQQRHVKFWEAFLPEAKAIA
;
A
#
# COMPACT_ATOMS: atom_id res chain seq x y z
N MET A 1 -9.92 -30.03 -10.00
CA MET A 1 -9.02 -29.54 -8.93
C MET A 1 -8.43 -28.20 -9.35
N ASN A 2 -8.72 -27.11 -8.63
CA ASN A 2 -8.10 -25.81 -8.94
C ASN A 2 -6.75 -25.70 -8.24
N ALA A 3 -5.66 -25.61 -9.02
CA ALA A 3 -4.33 -25.32 -8.51
C ALA A 3 -4.29 -23.93 -7.84
N TYR A 4 -3.58 -23.82 -6.73
CA TYR A 4 -3.40 -22.58 -5.97
C TYR A 4 -1.96 -22.46 -5.46
N MET A 5 -1.50 -21.22 -5.30
CA MET A 5 -0.21 -20.92 -4.68
C MET A 5 -0.36 -20.79 -3.16
N ALA A 6 0.53 -21.44 -2.41
CA ALA A 6 0.61 -21.34 -0.96
C ALA A 6 1.96 -20.75 -0.53
N TYR A 7 1.93 -19.89 0.48
CA TYR A 7 3.09 -19.24 1.08
C TYR A 7 3.37 -19.86 2.43
N LYS A 8 4.63 -20.17 2.70
CA LYS A 8 5.09 -20.57 4.03
C LYS A 8 5.30 -19.31 4.86
N VAL A 9 4.35 -19.01 5.74
CA VAL A 9 4.46 -17.91 6.71
C VAL A 9 5.18 -18.44 7.94
N SER A 10 6.33 -17.86 8.27
CA SER A 10 7.07 -18.19 9.49
C SER A 10 6.94 -17.04 10.47
N THR A 11 6.39 -17.32 11.64
CA THR A 11 6.13 -16.32 12.68
C THR A 11 7.06 -16.56 13.85
N ARG A 12 7.68 -15.49 14.33
CA ARG A 12 8.42 -15.43 15.60
C ARG A 12 7.75 -14.36 16.46
N THR A 13 7.32 -14.73 17.68
CA THR A 13 6.58 -13.84 18.56
C THR A 13 6.97 -14.04 20.02
N THR A 14 6.92 -12.95 20.77
CA THR A 14 7.10 -12.91 22.23
C THR A 14 5.76 -12.86 22.97
N LEU A 15 4.64 -12.83 22.25
CA LEU A 15 3.31 -12.68 22.83
C LEU A 15 2.87 -13.94 23.60
N PRO A 16 2.40 -13.81 24.85
CA PRO A 16 2.08 -14.96 25.71
C PRO A 16 0.85 -15.74 25.24
N MET A 17 0.04 -15.16 24.36
CA MET A 17 -1.15 -15.81 23.78
C MET A 17 -0.82 -16.92 22.77
N PHE A 18 0.42 -16.99 22.28
CA PHE A 18 0.85 -18.03 21.34
C PHE A 18 1.51 -19.18 22.09
N ARG A 19 1.06 -20.41 21.81
CA ARG A 19 1.62 -21.64 22.41
C ARG A 19 3.11 -21.81 22.12
N ASN A 20 3.53 -21.51 20.90
CA ASN A 20 4.91 -21.61 20.46
C ASN A 20 5.42 -20.22 20.06
N ARG A 21 6.65 -19.88 20.48
CA ARG A 21 7.32 -18.61 20.13
C ARG A 21 7.75 -18.55 18.66
N THR A 22 7.89 -19.70 18.03
CA THR A 22 8.25 -19.85 16.61
C THR A 22 7.42 -20.95 15.99
N PHE A 23 6.74 -20.66 14.88
CA PHE A 23 5.98 -21.65 14.12
C PHE A 23 5.86 -21.23 12.65
N SER A 24 5.60 -22.21 11.78
CA SER A 24 5.35 -21.96 10.35
C SER A 24 4.02 -22.54 9.92
N VAL A 25 3.29 -21.81 9.09
CA VAL A 25 2.02 -22.24 8.51
C VAL A 25 1.98 -21.96 7.02
N TRP A 26 1.35 -22.86 6.26
CA TRP A 26 1.06 -22.62 4.86
C TRP A 26 -0.26 -21.86 4.73
N ARG A 27 -0.24 -20.75 4.01
CA ARG A 27 -1.41 -19.89 3.78
C ARG A 27 -1.53 -19.54 2.30
N ARG A 28 -2.76 -19.44 1.80
CA ARG A 28 -3.06 -18.96 0.44
C ARG A 28 -3.23 -17.46 0.47
N PHE A 29 -3.10 -16.81 -0.69
CA PHE A 29 -3.35 -15.37 -0.80
C PHE A 29 -4.76 -14.97 -0.29
N SER A 30 -5.76 -15.82 -0.56
CA SER A 30 -7.14 -15.64 -0.09
C SER A 30 -7.26 -15.57 1.43
N ASP A 31 -6.40 -16.28 2.16
CA ASP A 31 -6.44 -16.30 3.63
C ASP A 31 -6.04 -14.94 4.21
N PHE A 32 -5.08 -14.25 3.56
CA PHE A 32 -4.65 -12.90 3.96
C PHE A 32 -5.72 -11.85 3.64
N LEU A 33 -6.44 -12.01 2.52
CA LEU A 33 -7.56 -11.13 2.19
C LEU A 33 -8.71 -11.27 3.19
N GLY A 34 -9.07 -12.51 3.55
CA GLY A 34 -10.09 -12.75 4.57
C GLY A 34 -9.67 -12.24 5.95
N LEU A 35 -8.37 -12.27 6.28
CA LEU A 35 -7.84 -11.63 7.48
C LEU A 35 -7.97 -10.10 7.41
N TYR A 36 -7.56 -9.49 6.31
CA TYR A 36 -7.66 -8.04 6.09
C TYR A 36 -9.10 -7.53 6.19
N GLU A 37 -10.07 -8.24 5.61
CA GLU A 37 -11.49 -7.88 5.70
C GLU A 37 -11.97 -7.88 7.16
N LYS A 38 -11.64 -8.92 7.94
CA LYS A 38 -12.01 -9.01 9.35
C LYS A 38 -11.37 -7.91 10.20
N LEU A 39 -10.11 -7.59 9.92
CA LEU A 39 -9.40 -6.52 10.61
C LEU A 39 -9.97 -5.14 10.24
N SER A 40 -10.24 -4.91 8.96
CA SER A 40 -10.85 -3.67 8.46
C SER A 40 -12.17 -3.37 9.14
N VAL A 41 -13.06 -4.36 9.26
CA VAL A 41 -14.36 -4.17 9.93
C VAL A 41 -14.20 -3.76 11.40
N LYS A 42 -13.21 -4.32 12.11
CA LYS A 42 -13.08 -4.11 13.56
C LYS A 42 -12.20 -2.93 13.93
N HIS A 43 -11.06 -2.76 13.26
CA HIS A 43 -10.00 -1.85 13.68
C HIS A 43 -10.06 -0.52 12.92
N SER A 44 -10.55 -0.48 11.67
CA SER A 44 -10.71 0.79 10.96
C SER A 44 -11.74 1.69 11.65
N LEU A 45 -12.81 1.11 12.20
CA LEU A 45 -13.80 1.87 12.99
C LEU A 45 -13.21 2.50 14.26
N ASN A 46 -12.10 1.96 14.76
CA ASN A 46 -11.41 2.47 15.95
C ASN A 46 -10.26 3.44 15.62
N GLY A 47 -10.07 3.79 14.34
CA GLY A 47 -9.02 4.71 13.92
C GLY A 47 -7.63 4.09 13.77
N CYS A 48 -7.53 2.76 13.65
CA CYS A 48 -6.28 2.07 13.38
C CYS A 48 -5.95 2.11 11.88
N ILE A 49 -4.69 2.39 11.54
CA ILE A 49 -4.19 2.31 10.16
C ILE A 49 -4.00 0.83 9.84
N ILE A 50 -4.64 0.36 8.78
CA ILE A 50 -4.52 -1.03 8.31
C ILE A 50 -3.90 -1.00 6.92
N PRO A 51 -2.73 -1.62 6.73
CA PRO A 51 -2.10 -1.71 5.43
C PRO A 51 -3.04 -2.41 4.43
N PRO A 52 -3.37 -1.79 3.29
CA PRO A 52 -4.21 -2.40 2.30
C PRO A 52 -3.52 -3.63 1.68
N PRO A 53 -4.29 -4.66 1.30
CA PRO A 53 -3.70 -5.86 0.72
C PRO A 53 -3.12 -5.56 -0.66
N PRO A 54 -2.16 -6.37 -1.14
CA PRO A 54 -1.67 -6.28 -2.49
C PRO A 54 -2.81 -6.41 -3.49
N GLU A 55 -2.70 -5.73 -4.63
CA GLU A 55 -3.71 -5.87 -5.68
C GLU A 55 -3.80 -7.33 -6.17
N LYS A 56 -5.04 -7.77 -6.41
CA LYS A 56 -5.29 -9.01 -7.14
C LYS A 56 -4.94 -8.79 -8.60
N SER A 57 -3.68 -9.02 -8.99
CA SER A 57 -3.37 -9.13 -10.43
C SER A 57 -4.03 -10.39 -10.99
N VAL A 58 -5.20 -10.21 -11.62
CA VAL A 58 -5.92 -11.24 -12.38
C VAL A 58 -5.07 -11.69 -13.57
N VAL A 59 -4.26 -10.77 -14.13
CA VAL A 59 -3.32 -11.02 -15.22
C VAL A 59 -2.15 -11.91 -14.77
N GLY A 60 -1.60 -11.71 -13.57
CA GLY A 60 -0.52 -12.55 -13.02
C GLY A 60 -0.99 -13.96 -12.63
N MET A 61 -2.20 -14.09 -12.06
CA MET A 61 -2.75 -15.41 -11.70
C MET A 61 -3.10 -16.29 -12.91
N THR A 62 -3.46 -15.69 -14.04
CA THR A 62 -3.78 -16.43 -15.27
C THR A 62 -2.52 -16.89 -16.00
N LYS A 63 -1.42 -16.11 -15.93
CA LYS A 63 -0.13 -16.46 -16.58
C LYS A 63 0.69 -17.50 -15.82
N VAL A 64 0.72 -17.45 -14.48
CA VAL A 64 1.39 -18.50 -13.65
C VAL A 64 0.77 -19.89 -13.86
N LYS A 65 -0.49 -19.95 -14.30
CA LYS A 65 -1.22 -21.20 -14.56
C LYS A 65 -0.91 -21.83 -15.93
N VAL A 66 -0.23 -21.11 -16.83
CA VAL A 66 0.03 -21.53 -18.22
C VAL A 66 1.47 -21.99 -18.45
N GLY A 67 2.37 -21.87 -17.47
CA GLY A 67 3.72 -22.46 -17.56
C GLY A 67 4.57 -21.92 -18.71
N LYS A 68 4.36 -20.65 -19.10
CA LYS A 68 5.28 -19.93 -19.99
C LYS A 68 6.24 -19.13 -19.11
N ASP A 69 7.52 -19.45 -19.18
CA ASP A 69 8.62 -18.77 -18.48
C ASP A 69 8.80 -17.34 -19.01
N ASP A 70 7.84 -16.47 -18.70
CA ASP A 70 7.98 -15.02 -18.86
C ASP A 70 8.39 -14.42 -17.51
N SER A 71 9.36 -13.51 -17.54
CA SER A 71 9.82 -12.65 -16.43
C SER A 71 8.68 -12.08 -15.57
N SER A 72 7.51 -11.82 -16.18
CA SER A 72 6.29 -11.35 -15.50
C SER A 72 5.75 -12.27 -14.38
N SER A 73 6.04 -13.58 -14.42
CA SER A 73 5.60 -14.54 -13.40
C SER A 73 6.47 -14.49 -12.14
N ALA A 74 7.78 -14.28 -12.32
CA ALA A 74 8.73 -13.99 -11.23
C ALA A 74 8.38 -12.65 -10.57
N ASP A 75 8.13 -11.61 -11.37
CA ASP A 75 7.72 -10.28 -10.89
C ASP A 75 6.44 -10.32 -10.04
N PHE A 76 5.53 -11.24 -10.33
CA PHE A 76 4.28 -11.40 -9.58
C PHE A 76 4.50 -12.07 -8.22
N VAL A 77 5.36 -13.10 -8.17
CA VAL A 77 5.71 -13.80 -6.93
C VAL A 77 6.55 -12.89 -6.02
N GLU A 78 7.45 -12.10 -6.61
CA GLU A 78 8.37 -11.21 -5.91
C GLU A 78 7.64 -10.01 -5.30
N ARG A 79 6.69 -9.40 -6.03
CA ARG A 79 5.75 -8.40 -5.48
C ARG A 79 5.05 -8.90 -4.22
N ARG A 80 4.50 -10.12 -4.24
CA ARG A 80 3.81 -10.66 -3.06
C ARG A 80 4.76 -11.03 -1.92
N ARG A 81 6.00 -11.44 -2.22
CA ARG A 81 7.01 -11.77 -1.20
C ARG A 81 7.45 -10.52 -0.43
N HIS A 82 7.55 -9.36 -1.09
CA HIS A 82 7.96 -8.11 -0.46
C HIS A 82 6.87 -7.50 0.45
N LEU A 83 5.60 -7.70 0.12
CA LEU A 83 4.46 -7.03 0.77
C LEU A 83 3.82 -7.80 1.93
N LEU A 84 3.96 -9.12 1.95
CA LEU A 84 3.43 -9.97 3.03
C LEU A 84 4.03 -9.68 4.42
N PRO A 85 5.34 -9.32 4.54
CA PRO A 85 5.92 -8.91 5.82
C PRO A 85 5.35 -7.59 6.37
N LEU A 86 5.03 -6.61 5.51
CA LEU A 86 4.48 -5.31 5.91
C LEU A 86 3.10 -5.44 6.57
N LEU A 87 2.28 -6.34 6.04
CA LEU A 87 1.02 -6.74 6.69
C LEU A 87 1.33 -7.25 8.12
N TYR A 88 2.25 -8.20 8.29
CA TYR A 88 2.50 -8.83 9.59
C TYR A 88 3.24 -7.97 10.64
N SER A 89 4.08 -7.03 10.22
CA SER A 89 4.87 -6.19 11.14
C SER A 89 3.96 -5.29 12.01
N ASP A 90 2.88 -4.77 11.45
CA ASP A 90 1.92 -3.90 12.14
C ASP A 90 0.90 -4.66 13.01
N PHE A 91 0.81 -5.99 12.87
CA PHE A 91 -0.20 -6.80 13.54
C PHE A 91 0.20 -7.30 14.95
N ALA A 92 1.26 -6.75 15.55
CA ALA A 92 1.64 -7.07 16.93
C ALA A 92 0.69 -6.47 18.00
N CYS A 93 -0.21 -5.57 17.63
CA CYS A 93 -1.24 -5.02 18.52
C CYS A 93 -2.55 -5.82 18.44
N THR A 94 -2.61 -6.91 19.20
CA THR A 94 -3.84 -7.67 19.57
C THR A 94 -4.68 -8.26 18.41
N LEU A 95 -4.22 -9.37 17.84
CA LEU A 95 -5.05 -10.21 16.97
C LEU A 95 -5.93 -11.18 17.79
N PRO A 96 -7.26 -11.23 17.59
CA PRO A 96 -8.06 -12.36 18.04
C PRO A 96 -7.74 -13.61 17.23
N ARG A 97 -7.74 -14.76 17.90
CA ARG A 97 -7.48 -16.08 17.34
C ARG A 97 -8.55 -16.45 16.30
N ALA A 98 -8.20 -16.46 15.01
CA ALA A 98 -9.05 -17.04 13.97
C ALA A 98 -8.84 -18.56 13.91
N VAL A 99 -9.74 -19.33 14.51
CA VAL A 99 -9.83 -20.79 14.31
C VAL A 99 -10.93 -21.04 13.27
N GLY A 100 -10.59 -21.75 12.20
CA GLY A 100 -11.55 -22.30 11.22
C GLY A 100 -12.02 -21.31 10.15
N THR A 101 -11.28 -21.21 9.04
CA THR A 101 -11.81 -20.69 7.77
C THR A 101 -12.03 -21.87 6.84
N HIS A 102 -13.14 -22.56 7.02
CA HIS A 102 -13.70 -23.45 6.01
C HIS A 102 -15.09 -22.97 5.65
N THR A 103 -15.33 -22.95 4.34
CA THR A 103 -16.49 -22.43 3.60
C THR A 103 -16.59 -20.90 3.52
N LEU A 104 -16.20 -20.37 2.36
CA LEU A 104 -16.92 -19.33 1.61
C LEU A 104 -16.15 -19.12 0.29
N SER A 105 -16.32 -20.10 -0.59
CA SER A 105 -16.02 -19.97 -2.01
C SER A 105 -17.35 -19.98 -2.73
N GLY A 106 -17.61 -18.93 -3.50
CA GLY A 106 -18.71 -18.88 -4.47
C GLY A 106 -19.75 -17.80 -4.18
N ALA A 107 -19.94 -16.90 -5.15
CA ALA A 107 -21.07 -15.98 -5.31
C ALA A 107 -21.24 -14.88 -4.24
N GLY A 108 -20.50 -13.78 -4.41
CA GLY A 108 -20.76 -12.53 -3.67
C GLY A 108 -20.15 -11.26 -4.27
N PHE A 109 -19.61 -11.33 -5.48
CA PHE A 109 -19.16 -10.14 -6.22
C PHE A 109 -20.37 -9.52 -6.92
N LEU A 110 -21.06 -8.62 -6.23
CA LEU A 110 -21.88 -7.51 -6.78
C LEU A 110 -22.72 -6.93 -5.64
N LYS A 111 -22.19 -5.93 -4.93
CA LYS A 111 -22.97 -4.95 -4.13
C LYS A 111 -22.07 -3.81 -3.64
N MET A 112 -21.40 -3.14 -4.58
CA MET A 112 -20.72 -1.87 -4.28
C MET A 112 -20.92 -0.86 -5.42
N ILE A 113 -22.18 -0.52 -5.67
CA ILE A 113 -22.56 0.72 -6.37
C ILE A 113 -23.69 1.32 -5.55
N ASN A 114 -23.33 2.23 -4.64
CA ASN A 114 -24.19 3.26 -4.06
C ASN A 114 -23.31 4.40 -3.51
N ARG A 115 -22.25 4.77 -4.26
CA ARG A 115 -21.34 5.89 -3.93
C ARG A 115 -21.73 7.22 -4.61
N ALA A 116 -22.96 7.32 -5.12
CA ALA A 116 -23.47 8.57 -5.71
C ALA A 116 -24.28 9.43 -4.72
N SER A 117 -24.55 8.95 -3.50
CA SER A 117 -25.30 9.72 -2.49
C SER A 117 -24.42 10.67 -1.66
N ASP A 118 -23.13 10.40 -1.53
CA ASP A 118 -22.23 11.16 -0.65
C ASP A 118 -21.74 12.49 -1.27
N ALA A 119 -22.02 12.73 -2.55
CA ALA A 119 -21.57 13.95 -3.24
C ALA A 119 -22.43 15.20 -2.94
N VAL A 120 -23.59 15.04 -2.28
CA VAL A 120 -24.56 16.14 -2.07
C VAL A 120 -24.41 16.82 -0.69
N SER A 121 -23.56 16.30 0.21
CA SER A 121 -23.35 16.93 1.53
C SER A 121 -22.24 18.01 1.56
N LYS A 122 -21.60 18.31 0.42
CA LYS A 122 -20.52 19.31 0.33
C LYS A 122 -20.94 20.77 0.48
N MET A 123 -22.23 21.04 0.67
CA MET A 123 -22.78 22.39 0.73
C MET A 123 -23.62 22.61 1.99
N THR A 124 -23.10 22.17 3.13
CA THR A 124 -23.68 22.47 4.45
C THR A 124 -22.56 22.90 5.37
N ILE A 125 -22.56 24.20 5.68
CA ILE A 125 -21.88 24.92 6.77
C ILE A 125 -20.70 24.16 7.39
N LYS A 126 -19.47 24.63 7.14
CA LYS A 126 -18.26 24.22 7.86
C LYS A 126 -18.46 24.43 9.37
N ILE A 127 -19.05 23.45 10.04
CA ILE A 127 -18.78 23.24 11.45
C ILE A 127 -17.50 22.43 11.41
N SER A 128 -16.37 23.13 11.53
CA SER A 128 -15.06 22.50 11.60
C SER A 128 -14.90 21.93 13.01
N ASP A 129 -14.41 20.71 13.09
CA ASP A 129 -13.76 20.25 14.31
C ASP A 129 -12.66 21.25 14.68
N SER A 130 -12.65 21.71 15.93
CA SER A 130 -11.76 22.80 16.38
C SER A 130 -10.28 22.41 16.49
N ASP A 131 -9.92 21.16 16.19
CA ASP A 131 -8.55 20.67 16.31
C ASP A 131 -7.72 20.92 15.04
N ALA A 132 -7.02 22.07 15.04
CA ALA A 132 -6.12 22.48 13.98
C ALA A 132 -5.00 21.46 13.67
N TRP A 133 -4.64 20.58 14.61
CA TRP A 133 -3.63 19.56 14.35
C TRP A 133 -4.13 18.55 13.32
N PHE A 134 -5.38 18.10 13.40
CA PHE A 134 -5.92 17.12 12.46
C PHE A 134 -6.09 17.72 11.06
N ASP A 135 -6.56 18.97 10.97
CA ASP A 135 -6.71 19.66 9.69
C ASP A 135 -5.36 19.85 8.98
N ASN A 136 -4.34 20.33 9.72
CA ASN A 136 -3.00 20.50 9.18
C ASN A 136 -2.41 19.15 8.72
N LYS A 137 -2.51 18.10 9.56
CA LYS A 137 -1.99 16.78 9.21
C LYS A 137 -2.73 16.11 8.06
N LEU A 138 -4.03 16.31 7.94
CA LEU A 138 -4.79 15.82 6.78
C LEU A 138 -4.33 16.49 5.49
N GLN A 139 -4.12 17.81 5.50
CA GLN A 139 -3.60 18.55 4.33
C GLN A 139 -2.17 18.09 3.97
N GLU A 140 -1.32 17.86 4.95
CA GLU A 140 0.02 17.29 4.73
C GLU A 140 -0.05 15.92 4.04
N VAL A 141 -0.92 15.02 4.53
CA VAL A 141 -1.13 13.68 3.94
C VAL A 141 -1.63 13.77 2.49
N GLU A 142 -2.60 14.64 2.21
CA GLU A 142 -3.15 14.81 0.85
C GLU A 142 -2.11 15.39 -0.11
N SER A 143 -1.32 16.35 0.34
CA SER A 143 -0.21 16.93 -0.43
C SER A 143 0.88 15.89 -0.71
N GLU A 144 1.27 15.11 0.31
CA GLU A 144 2.26 14.05 0.17
C GLU A 144 1.80 12.95 -0.78
N GLU A 145 0.54 12.50 -0.68
CA GLU A 145 -0.04 11.51 -1.58
C GLU A 145 0.02 11.99 -3.05
N LEU A 146 -0.32 13.25 -3.30
CA LEU A 146 -0.25 13.85 -4.63
C LEU A 146 1.18 13.89 -5.18
N GLN A 147 2.15 14.25 -4.34
CA GLN A 147 3.57 14.30 -4.73
C GLN A 147 4.12 12.90 -5.02
N LEU A 148 3.82 11.92 -4.16
CA LEU A 148 4.25 10.53 -4.36
C LEU A 148 3.63 9.91 -5.61
N ARG A 149 2.37 10.21 -5.93
CA ARG A 149 1.75 9.78 -7.20
C ARG A 149 2.48 10.31 -8.43
N LYS A 150 2.90 11.59 -8.40
CA LYS A 150 3.68 12.19 -9.49
C LYS A 150 5.05 11.52 -9.59
N LEU A 151 5.73 11.31 -8.46
CA LEU A 151 7.03 10.63 -8.43
C LEU A 151 6.91 9.19 -8.94
N HIS A 152 5.90 8.44 -8.51
CA HIS A 152 5.64 7.09 -8.98
C HIS A 152 5.45 7.04 -10.50
N ALA A 153 4.68 7.96 -11.08
CA ALA A 153 4.49 8.01 -12.54
C ALA A 153 5.82 8.24 -13.30
N VAL A 154 6.71 9.08 -12.77
CA VAL A 154 8.04 9.29 -13.35
C VAL A 154 8.92 8.05 -13.20
N VAL A 155 8.86 7.37 -12.05
CA VAL A 155 9.61 6.12 -11.83
C VAL A 155 9.07 4.98 -12.70
N ASP A 156 7.77 4.86 -12.91
CA ASP A 156 7.19 3.90 -13.86
C ASP A 156 7.70 4.14 -15.28
N SER A 157 7.78 5.40 -15.70
CA SER A 157 8.36 5.77 -16.98
C SER A 157 9.85 5.39 -17.05
N LEU A 158 10.61 5.62 -15.97
CA LEU A 158 12.02 5.21 -15.87
C LEU A 158 12.19 3.70 -16.07
N VAL A 159 11.37 2.89 -15.40
CA VAL A 159 11.37 1.43 -15.52
C VAL A 159 11.13 1.01 -16.98
N ASN A 160 10.15 1.62 -17.65
CA ASN A 160 9.83 1.29 -19.04
C ASN A 160 10.96 1.66 -19.99
N HIS A 161 11.51 2.87 -19.88
CA HIS A 161 12.65 3.29 -20.69
C HIS A 161 13.87 2.37 -20.48
N ARG A 162 14.09 1.87 -19.25
CA ARG A 162 15.21 0.97 -18.98
C ARG A 162 15.02 -0.43 -19.59
N LYS A 163 13.77 -0.91 -19.64
CA LYS A 163 13.41 -2.15 -20.35
C LYS A 163 13.58 -1.99 -21.87
N GLU A 164 13.19 -0.84 -22.42
CA GLU A 164 13.40 -0.53 -23.84
C GLU A 164 14.89 -0.44 -24.18
N LEU A 165 15.69 0.21 -23.31
CA LEU A 165 17.14 0.26 -23.45
C LEU A 165 17.75 -1.15 -23.48
N CYS A 166 17.40 -2.00 -22.53
CA CYS A 166 17.81 -3.42 -22.51
C CYS A 166 17.46 -4.13 -23.83
N GLY A 167 16.23 -3.99 -24.33
CA GLY A 167 15.81 -4.58 -25.61
C GLY A 167 16.61 -4.06 -26.81
N ASN A 168 16.86 -2.76 -26.88
CA ASN A 168 17.65 -2.15 -27.96
C ASN A 168 19.12 -2.59 -27.90
N THR A 169 19.71 -2.66 -26.71
CA THR A 169 21.06 -3.18 -26.48
C THR A 169 21.18 -4.63 -26.93
N ALA A 170 20.18 -5.47 -26.64
CA ALA A 170 20.15 -6.87 -27.10
C ALA A 170 20.17 -6.98 -28.63
N VAL A 171 19.44 -6.12 -29.33
CA VAL A 171 19.43 -6.07 -30.80
C VAL A 171 20.76 -5.57 -31.34
N PHE A 172 21.35 -4.57 -30.70
CA PHE A 172 22.65 -4.03 -31.06
C PHE A 172 23.75 -5.09 -30.92
N ALA A 173 23.83 -5.78 -29.78
CA ALA A 173 24.79 -6.86 -29.53
C ALA A 173 24.73 -7.94 -30.63
N LYS A 174 23.54 -8.44 -30.94
CA LYS A 174 23.33 -9.42 -32.01
C LYS A 174 23.76 -8.90 -33.39
N SER A 175 23.44 -7.64 -33.69
CA SER A 175 23.81 -7.02 -34.96
C SER A 175 25.32 -6.87 -35.10
N MET A 176 26.02 -6.48 -34.03
CA MET A 176 27.48 -6.40 -34.00
C MET A 176 28.14 -7.78 -34.15
N ALA A 177 27.58 -8.81 -33.51
CA ALA A 177 28.06 -10.18 -33.69
C ALA A 177 27.93 -10.67 -35.14
N MET A 178 26.79 -10.37 -35.79
CA MET A 178 26.58 -10.69 -37.20
C MET A 178 27.55 -9.94 -38.12
N LEU A 179 27.79 -8.65 -37.85
CA LEU A 179 28.75 -7.85 -38.60
C LEU A 179 30.18 -8.39 -38.45
N GLY A 180 30.59 -8.72 -37.22
CA GLY A 180 31.89 -9.34 -36.95
C GLY A 180 32.10 -10.65 -37.72
N ASN A 181 31.06 -11.47 -37.88
CA ASN A 181 31.11 -12.70 -38.67
C ASN A 181 31.21 -12.49 -40.18
N SER A 182 30.82 -11.31 -40.68
CA SER A 182 30.87 -10.96 -42.10
C SER A 182 32.12 -10.17 -42.47
N GLU A 183 32.95 -9.81 -41.49
CA GLU A 183 34.14 -8.98 -41.67
C GLU A 183 35.36 -9.83 -42.02
N ASP A 184 36.04 -9.49 -43.13
CA ASP A 184 37.22 -10.21 -43.61
C ASP A 184 38.48 -9.86 -42.80
N ASN A 185 38.58 -8.63 -42.29
CA ASN A 185 39.70 -8.24 -41.45
C ASN A 185 39.59 -8.91 -40.08
N THR A 186 40.51 -9.83 -39.79
CA THR A 186 40.49 -10.61 -38.55
C THR A 186 40.56 -9.75 -37.28
N ALA A 187 41.30 -8.64 -37.28
CA ALA A 187 41.41 -7.75 -36.13
C ALA A 187 40.08 -7.00 -35.88
N LEU A 188 39.47 -6.49 -36.95
CA LEU A 188 38.18 -5.80 -36.88
C LEU A 188 37.03 -6.76 -36.53
N SER A 189 37.00 -7.95 -37.14
CA SER A 189 36.06 -9.04 -36.84
C SER A 189 36.10 -9.39 -35.35
N ARG A 190 37.29 -9.63 -34.80
CA ARG A 190 37.49 -9.92 -33.37
C ARG A 190 36.97 -8.79 -32.48
N ALA A 191 37.29 -7.54 -32.80
CA ALA A 191 36.85 -6.40 -32.01
C ALA A 191 35.32 -6.21 -32.03
N LEU A 192 34.67 -6.45 -33.17
CA LEU A 192 33.21 -6.42 -33.28
C LEU A 192 32.55 -7.55 -32.47
N SER A 193 33.11 -8.76 -32.48
CA SER A 193 32.63 -9.85 -31.64
C SER A 193 32.80 -9.55 -30.14
N GLN A 194 33.91 -8.94 -29.75
CA GLN A 194 34.14 -8.51 -28.36
C GLN A 194 33.20 -7.38 -27.94
N LEU A 195 32.92 -6.42 -28.84
CA LEU A 195 31.92 -5.38 -28.60
C LEU A 195 30.53 -5.99 -28.40
N ALA A 196 30.16 -6.97 -29.21
CA ALA A 196 28.90 -7.70 -29.03
C ALA A 196 28.81 -8.37 -27.64
N GLU A 197 29.89 -9.01 -27.17
CA GLU A 197 29.92 -9.63 -25.84
C GLU A 197 29.80 -8.59 -24.70
N VAL A 198 30.39 -7.41 -24.86
CA VAL A 198 30.27 -6.30 -23.91
C VAL A 198 28.83 -5.79 -23.85
N GLU A 199 28.18 -5.67 -25.00
CA GLU A 199 26.80 -5.22 -25.10
C GLU A 199 25.81 -6.28 -24.57
N ASP A 200 26.07 -7.58 -24.75
CA ASP A 200 25.30 -8.66 -24.08
C ASP A 200 25.41 -8.56 -22.54
N LYS A 201 26.61 -8.27 -22.01
CA LYS A 201 26.78 -8.02 -20.56
C LYS A 201 26.06 -6.75 -20.11
N MET A 202 26.03 -5.72 -20.96
CA MET A 202 25.33 -4.47 -20.71
C MET A 202 23.81 -4.65 -20.69
N GLU A 203 23.28 -5.46 -21.60
CA GLU A 203 21.87 -5.84 -21.66
C GLU A 203 21.40 -6.47 -20.36
N THR A 204 22.16 -7.45 -19.84
CA THR A 204 21.87 -8.08 -18.54
C THR A 204 21.93 -7.06 -17.40
N LEU A 205 22.90 -6.13 -17.43
CA LEU A 205 23.02 -5.08 -16.42
C LEU A 205 21.82 -4.11 -16.44
N HIS A 206 21.35 -3.71 -17.62
CA HIS A 206 20.14 -2.89 -17.76
C HIS A 206 18.90 -3.63 -17.27
N GLN A 207 18.82 -4.94 -17.48
CA GLN A 207 17.74 -5.77 -16.94
C GLN A 207 17.75 -5.78 -15.41
N GLU A 208 18.91 -5.95 -14.77
CA GLU A 208 19.07 -5.87 -13.31
C GLU A 208 18.70 -4.49 -12.75
N GLN A 209 19.09 -3.41 -13.45
CA GLN A 209 18.73 -2.05 -13.07
C GLN A 209 17.22 -1.82 -13.17
N ALA A 210 16.58 -2.26 -14.25
CA ALA A 210 15.13 -2.15 -14.43
C ALA A 210 14.37 -2.90 -13.33
N ALA A 211 14.88 -4.07 -12.91
CA ALA A 211 14.35 -4.82 -11.78
C ALA A 211 14.51 -4.03 -10.47
N SER A 212 15.67 -3.42 -10.22
CA SER A 212 15.90 -2.60 -9.03
C SER A 212 15.00 -1.36 -8.97
N ASP A 213 14.84 -0.66 -10.10
CA ASP A 213 13.92 0.49 -10.20
C ASP A 213 12.48 0.07 -9.86
N PHE A 214 12.06 -1.09 -10.37
CA PHE A 214 10.70 -1.57 -10.18
C PHE A 214 10.47 -2.10 -8.74
N PHE A 215 11.24 -3.09 -8.30
CA PHE A 215 10.98 -3.78 -7.03
C PHE A 215 11.40 -3.00 -5.79
N ILE A 216 12.37 -2.09 -5.89
CA ILE A 216 12.83 -1.30 -4.75
C ILE A 216 12.12 0.04 -4.71
N LEU A 217 12.16 0.80 -5.81
CA LEU A 217 11.67 2.19 -5.79
C LEU A 217 10.20 2.30 -6.18
N ALA A 218 9.76 1.72 -7.30
CA ALA A 218 8.37 1.85 -7.76
C ALA A 218 7.39 1.21 -6.76
N GLU A 219 7.66 -0.01 -6.33
CA GLU A 219 6.80 -0.71 -5.36
C GLU A 219 6.76 0.00 -3.99
N LEU A 220 7.89 0.54 -3.50
CA LEU A 220 7.91 1.35 -2.27
C LEU A 220 6.94 2.54 -2.39
N LEU A 221 7.01 3.28 -3.50
CA LEU A 221 6.14 4.42 -3.74
C LEU A 221 4.68 3.98 -3.84
N ALA A 222 4.40 2.87 -4.54
CA ALA A 222 3.06 2.32 -4.69
C ALA A 222 2.45 1.93 -3.34
N ASP A 223 3.24 1.29 -2.47
CA ASP A 223 2.85 0.90 -1.12
C ASP A 223 2.50 2.10 -0.26
N TYR A 224 3.37 3.11 -0.24
CA TYR A 224 3.16 4.29 0.58
C TYR A 224 2.01 5.16 0.07
N ILE A 225 1.74 5.21 -1.24
CA ILE A 225 0.52 5.83 -1.78
C ILE A 225 -0.73 5.11 -1.23
N ARG A 226 -0.72 3.77 -1.24
CA ARG A 226 -1.84 2.98 -0.71
C ARG A 226 -1.99 3.16 0.80
N LEU A 227 -0.89 3.19 1.55
CA LEU A 227 -0.87 3.37 3.00
C LEU A 227 -1.35 4.77 3.40
N LEU A 228 -0.96 5.82 2.66
CA LEU A 228 -1.52 7.17 2.82
C LEU A 228 -3.03 7.21 2.58
N GLY A 229 -3.53 6.43 1.61
CA GLY A 229 -4.97 6.23 1.44
C GLY A 229 -5.65 5.62 2.67
N ALA A 230 -5.01 4.67 3.34
CA ALA A 230 -5.51 4.10 4.59
C ALA A 230 -5.43 5.09 5.78
N VAL A 231 -4.37 5.91 5.83
CA VAL A 231 -4.24 7.02 6.79
C VAL A 231 -5.40 7.99 6.61
N ARG A 232 -5.67 8.46 5.39
CA ARG A 232 -6.81 9.34 5.09
C ARG A 232 -8.13 8.72 5.55
N GLY A 233 -8.32 7.42 5.31
CA GLY A 233 -9.48 6.68 5.81
C GLY A 233 -9.67 6.75 7.34
N CYS A 234 -8.58 6.79 8.11
CA CYS A 234 -8.63 6.96 9.57
C CYS A 234 -9.09 8.37 9.98
N PHE A 235 -8.61 9.40 9.28
CA PHE A 235 -9.06 10.79 9.48
C PHE A 235 -10.54 10.95 9.10
N GLU A 236 -10.97 10.37 7.97
CA GLU A 236 -12.38 10.34 7.56
C GLU A 236 -13.26 9.64 8.60
N GLN A 237 -12.79 8.52 9.19
CA GLN A 237 -13.53 7.84 10.24
C GLN A 237 -13.68 8.68 11.51
N ARG A 238 -12.61 9.40 11.90
CA ARG A 238 -12.67 10.35 13.02
C ARG A 238 -13.71 11.45 12.75
N MET A 239 -13.71 12.02 11.54
CA MET A 239 -14.68 13.04 11.13
C MET A 239 -16.12 12.53 11.19
N LYS A 240 -16.38 11.29 10.77
CA LYS A 240 -17.71 10.67 10.87
C LYS A 240 -18.17 10.51 12.32
N THR A 241 -17.29 10.10 13.23
CA THR A 241 -17.63 9.99 14.65
C THR A 241 -17.93 11.36 15.25
N TRP A 242 -17.16 12.38 14.87
CA TRP A 242 -17.42 13.76 15.28
C TRP A 242 -18.78 14.28 14.78
N GLN A 243 -19.09 14.07 13.49
CA GLN A 243 -20.40 14.43 12.92
C GLN A 243 -21.54 13.76 13.68
N ARG A 244 -21.43 12.47 13.97
CA ARG A 244 -22.42 11.72 14.75
C ARG A 244 -22.63 12.28 16.16
N TRP A 245 -21.55 12.72 16.81
CA TRP A 245 -21.63 13.39 18.12
C TRP A 245 -22.35 14.74 18.01
N GLN A 246 -21.99 15.57 17.04
CA GLN A 246 -22.64 16.88 16.83
C GLN A 246 -24.13 16.77 16.46
N GLU A 247 -24.49 15.79 15.63
CA GLU A 247 -25.90 15.49 15.30
C GLU A 247 -26.70 15.08 16.53
N ALA A 248 -26.12 14.26 17.41
CA ALA A 248 -26.75 13.89 18.68
C ALA A 248 -26.88 15.09 19.62
N GLN A 249 -25.87 15.96 19.69
CA GLN A 249 -25.91 17.19 20.46
C GLN A 249 -27.03 18.14 19.98
N SER A 250 -27.15 18.33 18.65
CA SER A 250 -28.23 19.12 18.05
C SER A 250 -29.60 18.52 18.34
N THR A 251 -29.71 17.19 18.30
CA THR A 251 -30.96 16.48 18.60
C THR A 251 -31.35 16.66 20.07
N LEU A 252 -30.40 16.51 21.01
CA LEU A 252 -30.62 16.75 22.43
C LEU A 252 -31.08 18.20 22.69
N GLN A 253 -30.47 19.19 22.02
CA GLN A 253 -30.86 20.59 22.15
C GLN A 253 -32.32 20.81 21.70
N LYS A 254 -32.73 20.23 20.56
CA LYS A 254 -34.12 20.27 20.10
C LYS A 254 -35.09 19.61 21.09
N LYS A 255 -34.69 18.51 21.73
CA LYS A 255 -35.51 17.85 22.76
C LYS A 255 -35.70 18.73 24.00
N ARG A 256 -34.65 19.40 24.45
CA ARG A 256 -34.71 20.39 25.55
C ARG A 256 -35.61 21.58 25.22
N GLU A 257 -35.57 22.08 23.97
CA GLU A 257 -36.50 23.14 23.52
C GLU A 257 -37.97 22.69 23.52
N VAL A 258 -38.24 21.43 23.14
CA VAL A 258 -39.58 20.85 23.20
C VAL A 258 -40.06 20.69 24.64
N GLU A 259 -39.21 20.21 25.55
CA GLU A 259 -39.53 20.15 26.98
C GLU A 259 -39.88 21.53 27.53
N ALA A 260 -39.06 22.55 27.24
CA ALA A 260 -39.34 23.93 27.63
C ALA A 260 -40.72 24.39 27.15
N LYS A 261 -41.07 24.14 25.88
CA LYS A 261 -42.40 24.47 25.34
C LYS A 261 -43.53 23.72 26.04
N LEU A 262 -43.33 22.45 26.42
CA LEU A 262 -44.32 21.65 27.15
C LEU A 262 -44.51 22.12 28.59
N LEU A 263 -43.43 22.56 29.26
CA LEU A 263 -43.47 23.21 30.57
C LEU A 263 -44.34 24.47 30.50
N TRP A 264 -44.10 25.35 29.53
CA TRP A 264 -44.90 26.57 29.32
C TRP A 264 -46.36 26.27 29.00
N ALA A 265 -46.65 25.18 28.28
CA ALA A 265 -48.01 24.77 27.91
C ALA A 265 -48.78 24.01 29.02
N ASN A 266 -48.17 23.78 30.18
CA ASN A 266 -48.75 23.09 31.35
C ASN A 266 -49.36 21.71 31.03
N LYS A 267 -48.63 20.85 30.29
CA LYS A 267 -49.04 19.49 29.93
C LYS A 267 -48.21 18.42 30.66
N PRO A 268 -48.54 18.06 31.92
CA PRO A 268 -47.71 17.23 32.78
C PRO A 268 -47.48 15.79 32.25
N ASP A 269 -48.49 15.19 31.61
CA ASP A 269 -48.38 13.81 31.11
C ASP A 269 -47.34 13.66 29.98
N LYS A 270 -47.21 14.69 29.13
CA LYS A 270 -46.22 14.72 28.03
C LYS A 270 -44.84 15.19 28.50
N LEU A 271 -44.78 15.87 29.64
CA LEU A 271 -43.54 16.38 30.21
C LEU A 271 -42.67 15.25 30.75
N GLN A 272 -43.27 14.25 31.40
CA GLN A 272 -42.53 13.10 31.92
C GLN A 272 -41.85 12.31 30.79
N GLN A 273 -42.56 12.07 29.69
CA GLN A 273 -42.00 11.43 28.50
C GLN A 273 -40.85 12.25 27.89
N ALA A 274 -40.99 13.58 27.80
CA ALA A 274 -39.93 14.43 27.27
C ALA A 274 -38.65 14.39 28.12
N LYS A 275 -38.78 14.33 29.46
CA LYS A 275 -37.65 14.19 30.39
C LYS A 275 -36.93 12.85 30.25
N GLU A 276 -37.68 11.77 30.07
CA GLU A 276 -37.12 10.44 29.82
C GLU A 276 -36.34 10.40 28.50
N GLU A 277 -36.90 10.96 27.43
CA GLU A 277 -36.21 11.10 26.14
C GLU A 277 -34.93 11.95 26.26
N ILE A 278 -34.96 13.05 27.00
CA ILE A 278 -33.77 13.89 27.24
C ILE A 278 -32.69 13.09 27.95
N THR A 279 -33.04 12.34 29.00
CA THR A 279 -32.09 11.51 29.75
C THR A 279 -31.43 10.45 28.84
N GLU A 280 -32.21 9.83 27.95
CA GLU A 280 -31.68 8.89 26.95
C GLU A 280 -30.71 9.56 25.97
N TRP A 281 -31.06 10.74 25.46
CA TRP A 281 -30.22 11.48 24.53
C TRP A 281 -28.96 12.07 25.18
N GLU A 282 -29.01 12.46 26.45
CA GLU A 282 -27.83 12.83 27.26
C GLU A 282 -26.85 11.66 27.38
N GLY A 283 -27.37 10.44 27.62
CA GLY A 283 -26.58 9.22 27.60
C GLY A 283 -25.91 8.97 26.24
N LYS A 284 -26.66 9.13 25.14
CA LYS A 284 -26.14 8.97 23.77
C LYS A 284 -25.07 10.00 23.41
N VAL A 285 -25.27 11.27 23.76
CA VAL A 285 -24.29 12.33 23.56
C VAL A 285 -23.00 12.02 24.31
N THR A 286 -23.11 11.66 25.59
CA THR A 286 -21.96 11.29 26.44
C THR A 286 -21.21 10.09 25.86
N GLN A 287 -21.92 9.10 25.31
CA GLN A 287 -21.31 7.95 24.66
C GLN A 287 -20.55 8.35 23.39
N TYR A 288 -21.16 9.16 22.51
CA TYR A 288 -20.53 9.57 21.25
C TYR A 288 -19.35 10.51 21.46
N GLU A 289 -19.39 11.36 22.48
CA GLU A 289 -18.25 12.17 22.92
C GLU A 289 -17.06 11.28 23.31
N ARG A 290 -17.28 10.28 24.18
CA ARG A 290 -16.25 9.31 24.58
C ARG A 290 -15.69 8.52 23.40
N ASP A 291 -16.56 8.10 22.47
CA ASP A 291 -16.13 7.37 21.27
C ASP A 291 -15.28 8.27 20.35
N PHE A 292 -15.65 9.54 20.20
CA PHE A 292 -14.88 10.53 19.44
C PHE A 292 -13.51 10.79 20.08
N ASP A 293 -13.43 10.98 21.39
CA ASP A 293 -12.17 11.17 22.12
C ASP A 293 -11.25 9.96 21.97
N ARG A 294 -11.80 8.75 22.13
CA ARG A 294 -11.04 7.50 21.97
C ARG A 294 -10.46 7.35 20.57
N ILE A 295 -11.26 7.61 19.54
CA ILE A 295 -10.81 7.54 18.15
C ILE A 295 -9.77 8.63 17.88
N SER A 296 -9.97 9.84 18.38
CA SER A 296 -9.01 10.95 18.22
C SER A 296 -7.63 10.60 18.80
N VAL A 297 -7.58 10.06 20.01
CA VAL A 297 -6.32 9.59 20.63
C VAL A 297 -5.68 8.48 19.81
N THR A 298 -6.49 7.54 19.31
CA THR A 298 -5.99 6.40 18.51
C THR A 298 -5.41 6.88 17.18
N VAL A 299 -6.14 7.71 16.42
CA VAL A 299 -5.68 8.25 15.14
C VAL A 299 -4.38 9.05 15.31
N ARG A 300 -4.28 9.90 16.35
CA ARG A 300 -3.05 10.64 16.63
C ARG A 300 -1.87 9.71 16.92
N LYS A 301 -2.07 8.68 17.74
CA LYS A 301 -1.03 7.68 18.04
C LYS A 301 -0.60 6.89 16.80
N GLU A 302 -1.55 6.45 15.99
CA GLU A 302 -1.29 5.66 14.77
C GLU A 302 -0.57 6.51 13.71
N PHE A 303 -0.97 7.77 13.55
CA PHE A 303 -0.31 8.70 12.64
C PHE A 303 1.17 8.93 13.01
N LEU A 304 1.46 9.16 14.30
CA LEU A 304 2.84 9.31 14.77
C LEU A 304 3.68 8.03 14.59
N ARG A 305 3.06 6.85 14.73
CA ARG A 305 3.72 5.57 14.41
C ARG A 305 4.05 5.51 12.92
N PHE A 306 3.06 5.78 12.08
CA PHE A 306 3.21 5.78 10.62
C PHE A 306 4.30 6.74 10.14
N GLU A 307 4.36 7.98 10.63
CA GLU A 307 5.41 8.94 10.24
C GLU A 307 6.82 8.41 10.55
N LYS A 308 6.99 7.78 11.72
CA LYS A 308 8.26 7.19 12.14
C LYS A 308 8.64 6.00 11.27
N GLU A 309 7.71 5.09 11.01
CA GLU A 309 7.92 3.90 10.16
C GLU A 309 8.24 4.32 8.72
N LYS A 310 7.45 5.25 8.15
CA LYS A 310 7.69 5.86 6.84
C LYS A 310 9.12 6.38 6.70
N SER A 311 9.57 7.20 7.64
CA SER A 311 10.92 7.78 7.58
C SER A 311 12.01 6.71 7.56
N ASN A 312 11.88 5.67 8.40
CA ASN A 312 12.85 4.59 8.49
C ASN A 312 12.86 3.72 7.23
N ASP A 313 11.69 3.38 6.70
CA ASP A 313 11.55 2.54 5.52
C ASP A 313 12.07 3.24 4.28
N PHE A 314 11.67 4.50 4.04
CA PHE A 314 12.18 5.28 2.92
C PHE A 314 13.70 5.41 2.99
N LYS A 315 14.26 5.71 4.17
CA LYS A 315 15.72 5.78 4.35
C LYS A 315 16.38 4.45 3.98
N SER A 316 15.89 3.34 4.51
CA SER A 316 16.45 2.01 4.29
C SER A 316 16.37 1.60 2.81
N GLN A 317 15.23 1.82 2.17
CA GLN A 317 15.02 1.41 0.77
C GLN A 317 15.73 2.33 -0.23
N ILE A 318 15.78 3.65 0.03
CA ILE A 318 16.55 4.56 -0.82
C ILE A 318 18.05 4.24 -0.75
N VAL A 319 18.59 3.94 0.43
CA VAL A 319 20.00 3.53 0.54
C VAL A 319 20.26 2.27 -0.29
N LYS A 320 19.43 1.23 -0.16
CA LYS A 320 19.56 0.00 -0.96
C LYS A 320 19.46 0.27 -2.46
N TYR A 321 18.56 1.16 -2.87
CA TYR A 321 18.41 1.54 -4.27
C TYR A 321 19.67 2.24 -4.80
N LEU A 322 20.21 3.20 -4.06
CA LEU A 322 21.44 3.92 -4.43
C LEU A 322 22.66 2.98 -4.46
N GLU A 323 22.75 2.04 -3.52
CA GLU A 323 23.79 1.00 -3.53
C GLU A 323 23.71 0.10 -4.77
N SER A 324 22.49 -0.29 -5.18
CA SER A 324 22.27 -1.05 -6.42
C SER A 324 22.74 -0.25 -7.64
N LEU A 325 22.38 1.03 -7.73
CA LEU A 325 22.84 1.90 -8.81
C LEU A 325 24.36 2.04 -8.83
N LEU A 326 24.99 2.24 -7.67
CA LEU A 326 26.44 2.35 -7.57
C LEU A 326 27.15 1.07 -8.04
N GLN A 327 26.70 -0.09 -7.57
CA GLN A 327 27.25 -1.38 -7.99
C GLN A 327 27.10 -1.59 -9.50
N SER A 328 25.94 -1.22 -10.04
CA SER A 328 25.69 -1.30 -11.47
C SER A 328 26.66 -0.42 -12.26
N GLN A 329 26.86 0.84 -11.85
CA GLN A 329 27.81 1.74 -12.50
C GLN A 329 29.25 1.25 -12.43
N GLN A 330 29.66 0.64 -11.30
CA GLN A 330 30.98 0.04 -11.19
C GLN A 330 31.19 -1.13 -12.16
N ARG A 331 30.15 -1.95 -12.41
CA ARG A 331 30.21 -3.02 -13.41
C ARG A 331 30.26 -2.47 -14.82
N HIS A 332 29.45 -1.44 -15.11
CA HIS A 332 29.45 -0.76 -16.40
C HIS A 332 30.86 -0.27 -16.77
N VAL A 333 31.55 0.43 -15.86
CA VAL A 333 32.93 0.88 -16.07
C VAL A 333 33.87 -0.29 -16.37
N LYS A 334 33.81 -1.35 -15.56
CA LYS A 334 34.67 -2.54 -15.75
C LYS A 334 34.47 -3.21 -17.10
N PHE A 335 33.24 -3.27 -17.62
CA PHE A 335 32.97 -3.86 -18.93
C PHE A 335 33.65 -3.07 -20.06
N TRP A 336 33.56 -1.74 -20.02
CA TRP A 336 34.20 -0.87 -21.02
C TRP A 336 35.72 -0.81 -20.87
N GLU A 337 36.25 -0.79 -19.65
CA GLU A 337 37.70 -0.86 -19.41
C GLU A 337 38.31 -2.15 -19.95
N ALA A 338 37.60 -3.27 -19.81
CA ALA A 338 38.02 -4.56 -20.36
C ALA A 338 38.00 -4.58 -21.90
N PHE A 339 37.10 -3.83 -22.54
CA PHE A 339 37.01 -3.73 -24.00
C PHE A 339 38.06 -2.79 -24.62
N LEU A 340 38.48 -1.76 -23.89
CA LEU A 340 39.35 -0.70 -24.38
C LEU A 340 40.63 -1.17 -25.11
N PRO A 341 41.35 -2.23 -24.67
CA PRO A 341 42.53 -2.72 -25.37
C PRO A 341 42.21 -3.28 -26.76
N GLU A 342 41.10 -4.02 -26.91
CA GLU A 342 40.68 -4.61 -28.19
C GLU A 342 40.27 -3.50 -29.17
N ALA A 343 39.61 -2.44 -28.70
CA ALA A 343 39.29 -1.27 -29.51
C ALA A 343 40.56 -0.54 -30.03
N LYS A 344 41.61 -0.45 -29.20
CA LYS A 344 42.89 0.17 -29.59
C LYS A 344 43.69 -0.68 -30.58
N ALA A 345 43.48 -1.99 -30.61
CA ALA A 345 44.19 -2.90 -31.50
C ALA A 345 43.74 -2.81 -32.98
N ILE A 346 42.63 -2.10 -33.26
CA ILE A 346 42.12 -1.85 -34.61
C ILE A 346 42.85 -0.66 -35.28
N ALA A 347 43.41 0.26 -34.49
CA ALA A 347 43.96 1.54 -34.93
C ALA A 347 45.34 1.44 -35.60
#